data_AF-A0A1W9WMJ9-F1
#
_entry.id   AF-A0A1W9WMJ9-F1
#
_cell.length_a   1.000
_cell.length_b   1.000
_cell.length_c   1.000
_cell.angle_alpha   90.00
_cell.angle_beta   90.00
_cell.angle_gamma   90.00
#
_symmetry.space_group_name_H-M   'P 1'
#
loop_
_entity.id
_entity.type
_entity.pdbx_description
1 polymer ?
#
loop_
_entity_poly.entity_id
_entity_poly.type
_entity_poly.pdbx_seq_one_letter_code
_entity_poly.pdbx_strand_id
1 'polypeptide(L)'
;MEQFAGEPVAAPVGRDADINRSDPIPVELSARHAHLSEKDTIDLFGAPLTKARELSQPGQFLCEERVRLIGPKGVIDNVAILGPSRGRSQIEISKTDARILGVDVPVRQSGHIAGTPGIILASQAGIVGLEEGLIVADRHIHMDPDDAGCCRCKAAGMQTYSCTSNARQRSRCSTL
;
A
#
# COMPACT_ATOMS: atom_id res chain seq x y z
N MET A 1 -40.76 -39.88 -30.62
CA MET A 1 -40.88 -38.48 -31.07
C MET A 1 -41.61 -37.80 -29.94
N GLU A 2 -41.03 -36.92 -29.13
CA GLU A 2 -40.23 -35.74 -29.52
C GLU A 2 -39.00 -35.54 -28.61
N GLN A 3 -38.02 -34.85 -29.17
CA GLN A 3 -36.69 -34.59 -28.62
C GLN A 3 -36.73 -33.42 -27.64
N PHE A 4 -36.05 -33.58 -26.50
CA PHE A 4 -35.60 -32.47 -25.66
C PHE A 4 -34.27 -31.95 -26.21
N ALA A 5 -34.22 -30.68 -26.64
CA ALA A 5 -32.98 -29.97 -26.89
C ALA A 5 -33.15 -28.51 -26.44
N GLY A 6 -32.67 -28.21 -25.23
CA GLY A 6 -32.43 -26.84 -24.77
C GLY A 6 -31.11 -26.34 -25.35
N GLU A 7 -31.12 -25.16 -25.96
CA GLU A 7 -29.96 -24.52 -26.55
C GLU A 7 -28.89 -24.14 -25.51
N PRO A 8 -27.59 -24.23 -25.83
CA PRO A 8 -26.53 -23.81 -24.93
C PRO A 8 -26.46 -22.27 -24.86
N VAL A 9 -26.69 -21.74 -23.66
CA VAL A 9 -26.39 -20.34 -23.33
C VAL A 9 -24.87 -20.12 -23.38
N ALA A 10 -24.45 -19.23 -24.29
CA ALA A 10 -23.05 -18.87 -24.50
C ALA A 10 -22.45 -18.22 -23.23
N ALA A 11 -21.30 -18.73 -22.80
CA ALA A 11 -20.48 -18.12 -21.76
C ALA A 11 -19.96 -16.73 -22.21
N PRO A 12 -19.77 -15.77 -21.30
CA PRO A 12 -19.24 -14.46 -21.66
C PRO A 12 -17.82 -14.61 -22.23
N VAL A 13 -17.66 -14.12 -23.45
CA VAL A 13 -16.41 -14.07 -24.22
C VAL A 13 -15.36 -13.32 -23.38
N GLY A 14 -14.30 -14.02 -23.00
CA GLY A 14 -13.12 -13.42 -22.40
C GLY A 14 -12.56 -12.36 -23.34
N ARG A 15 -12.28 -11.18 -22.79
CA ARG A 15 -11.58 -10.13 -23.55
C ARG A 15 -10.14 -10.57 -23.72
N ASP A 16 -9.84 -11.19 -24.85
CA ASP A 16 -8.47 -11.26 -25.39
C ASP A 16 -8.05 -9.83 -25.77
N ALA A 17 -7.63 -9.06 -24.77
CA ALA A 17 -6.91 -7.82 -25.03
C ALA A 17 -5.47 -8.20 -25.38
N ASP A 18 -5.12 -8.00 -26.65
CA ASP A 18 -3.76 -8.07 -27.19
C ASP A 18 -2.89 -7.03 -26.47
N ILE A 19 -2.33 -7.42 -25.32
CA ILE A 19 -1.41 -6.60 -24.51
C ILE A 19 -0.08 -6.52 -25.24
N ASN A 20 0.07 -5.43 -25.98
CA ASN A 20 1.32 -5.04 -26.61
C ASN A 20 2.39 -4.91 -25.52
N ARG A 21 3.56 -5.55 -25.68
CA ARG A 21 4.69 -5.54 -24.72
C ARG A 21 5.31 -4.15 -24.43
N SER A 22 4.63 -3.09 -24.87
CA SER A 22 5.08 -1.70 -24.92
C SER A 22 4.20 -0.77 -24.09
N ASP A 23 3.15 -1.27 -23.44
CA ASP A 23 2.23 -0.40 -22.71
C ASP A 23 2.90 0.17 -21.44
N PRO A 24 2.77 1.49 -21.21
CA PRO A 24 3.39 2.14 -20.06
C PRO A 24 2.73 1.66 -18.77
N ILE A 25 3.54 1.19 -17.82
CA ILE A 25 3.07 0.83 -16.48
C ILE A 25 2.74 2.12 -15.73
N PRO A 26 1.50 2.29 -15.24
CA PRO A 26 1.15 3.45 -14.43
C PRO A 26 2.00 3.46 -13.16
N VAL A 27 2.61 4.62 -12.87
CA VAL A 27 3.43 4.83 -11.68
C VAL A 27 2.66 5.72 -10.72
N GLU A 28 2.37 5.20 -9.53
CA GLU A 28 1.80 5.97 -8.44
C GLU A 28 2.87 6.32 -7.40
N LEU A 29 2.81 7.55 -6.90
CA LEU A 29 3.67 8.01 -5.80
C LEU A 29 2.94 7.76 -4.48
N SER A 30 3.47 6.84 -3.67
CA SER A 30 2.99 6.63 -2.31
C SER A 30 3.49 7.77 -1.42
N ALA A 31 2.57 8.62 -0.97
CA ALA A 31 2.83 9.59 0.08
C ALA A 31 2.96 8.89 1.44
N ARG A 32 3.57 9.56 2.42
CA ARG A 32 3.64 9.05 3.79
C ARG A 32 2.25 8.76 4.34
N HIS A 33 2.09 7.60 4.98
CA HIS A 33 0.79 7.19 5.52
C HIS A 33 0.95 6.15 6.62
N ALA A 34 -0.14 5.92 7.36
CA ALA A 34 -0.26 4.92 8.40
C ALA A 34 -1.37 3.91 8.04
N HIS A 35 -1.13 2.66 8.37
CA HIS A 35 -2.14 1.62 8.53
C HIS A 35 -2.26 1.35 10.03
N LEU A 36 -3.48 1.37 10.58
CA LEU A 36 -3.70 1.26 12.02
C LEU A 36 -4.37 -0.06 12.39
N SER A 37 -4.03 -0.57 13.57
CA SER A 37 -4.80 -1.62 14.22
C SER A 37 -6.13 -1.10 14.73
N GLU A 38 -7.14 -1.97 14.87
CA GLU A 38 -8.43 -1.56 15.47
C GLU A 38 -8.24 -0.96 16.86
N LYS A 39 -7.34 -1.56 17.66
CA LYS A 39 -7.02 -1.07 19.00
C LYS A 39 -6.47 0.36 18.94
N ASP A 40 -5.46 0.60 18.12
CA ASP A 40 -4.81 1.92 18.03
C ASP A 40 -5.75 2.96 17.41
N THR A 41 -6.62 2.55 16.48
CA THR A 41 -7.70 3.40 15.96
C THR A 41 -8.60 3.89 17.08
N ILE A 42 -9.07 3.00 17.95
CA ILE A 42 -9.93 3.37 19.08
C ILE A 42 -9.16 4.21 20.11
N ASP A 43 -7.91 3.88 20.42
CA ASP A 43 -7.10 4.66 21.36
C ASP A 43 -6.82 6.09 20.84
N LEU A 44 -6.64 6.25 19.53
CA LEU A 44 -6.39 7.55 18.90
C LEU A 44 -7.67 8.35 18.70
N PHE A 45 -8.77 7.74 18.28
CA PHE A 45 -9.94 8.48 17.79
C PHE A 45 -11.23 8.21 18.58
N GLY A 46 -11.26 7.17 19.41
CA GLY A 46 -12.44 6.74 20.16
C GLY A 46 -13.54 6.09 19.30
N ALA A 47 -13.34 5.99 17.99
CA ALA A 47 -14.29 5.44 17.03
C ALA A 47 -13.55 4.80 15.83
N PRO A 48 -14.20 3.91 15.07
CA PRO A 48 -13.66 3.38 13.82
C PRO A 48 -13.34 4.47 12.78
N LEU A 49 -12.42 4.17 11.87
CA LEU A 49 -12.00 5.09 10.80
C LEU A 49 -13.12 5.37 9.80
N THR A 50 -13.19 6.63 9.34
CA THR A 50 -14.17 7.08 8.37
C THR A 50 -13.58 7.05 6.97
N LYS A 51 -14.25 6.37 6.04
CA LYS A 51 -13.80 6.29 4.65
C LYS A 51 -14.04 7.60 3.90
N ALA A 52 -12.97 8.19 3.35
CA ALA A 52 -13.04 9.40 2.54
C ALA A 52 -13.12 9.10 1.03
N ARG A 53 -12.20 8.28 0.50
CA ARG A 53 -12.20 7.87 -0.92
C ARG A 53 -11.53 6.52 -1.14
N GLU A 54 -11.95 5.80 -2.17
CA GLU A 54 -11.28 4.58 -2.63
C GLU A 54 -9.89 4.88 -3.21
N LEU A 55 -8.99 3.91 -3.12
CA LEU A 55 -7.70 3.89 -3.80
C LEU A 55 -7.73 2.98 -5.03
N SER A 56 -6.65 2.99 -5.80
CA SER A 56 -6.45 2.14 -6.97
C SER A 56 -6.49 0.65 -6.64
N GLN A 57 -5.99 0.27 -5.46
CA GLN A 57 -6.01 -1.10 -4.98
C GLN A 57 -7.39 -1.49 -4.45
N PRO A 58 -8.00 -2.57 -4.93
CA PRO A 58 -9.34 -2.99 -4.51
C PRO A 58 -9.46 -3.15 -2.99
N GLY A 59 -10.50 -2.54 -2.42
CA GLY A 59 -10.78 -2.61 -0.98
C GLY A 59 -9.88 -1.74 -0.09
N GLN A 60 -8.87 -1.05 -0.63
CA GLN A 60 -8.09 -0.06 0.11
C GLN A 60 -8.70 1.34 -0.06
N PHE A 61 -8.71 2.11 1.02
CA PHE A 61 -9.28 3.47 1.00
C PHE A 61 -8.47 4.45 1.84
N LEU A 62 -8.56 5.72 1.47
CA LEU A 62 -8.08 6.84 2.28
C LEU A 62 -9.14 7.17 3.33
N CYS A 63 -8.72 7.36 4.59
CA CYS A 63 -9.60 7.77 5.68
C CYS A 63 -9.67 9.30 5.82
N GLU A 64 -10.72 9.85 6.44
CA GLU A 64 -10.80 11.28 6.75
C GLU A 64 -9.79 11.68 7.83
N GLU A 65 -9.54 10.77 8.77
CA GLU A 65 -8.67 10.98 9.91
C GLU A 65 -7.20 11.11 9.49
N ARG A 66 -6.46 11.85 10.31
CA ARG A 66 -5.03 12.13 10.14
C ARG A 66 -4.34 11.97 11.50
N VAL A 67 -3.08 11.55 11.46
CA VAL A 67 -2.21 11.53 12.64
C VAL A 67 -1.02 12.47 12.49
N ARG A 68 -0.50 12.88 13.64
CA ARG A 68 0.82 13.47 13.79
C ARG A 68 1.80 12.38 14.18
N LEU A 69 2.97 12.36 13.53
CA LEU A 69 4.11 11.54 13.94
C LEU A 69 5.06 12.39 14.78
N ILE A 70 5.46 11.88 15.93
CA ILE A 70 6.39 12.55 16.85
C ILE A 70 7.61 11.65 17.01
N GLY A 71 8.77 12.16 16.56
CA GLY A 71 10.07 11.52 16.73
C GLY A 71 10.99 12.33 17.64
N PRO A 72 12.18 11.80 17.98
CA PRO A 72 13.10 12.45 18.90
C PRO A 72 13.59 13.84 18.47
N LYS A 73 13.65 14.12 17.17
CA LYS A 73 14.15 15.42 16.64
C LYS A 73 13.05 16.34 16.13
N GLY A 74 11.87 15.81 15.82
CA GLY A 74 10.88 16.58 15.08
C GLY A 74 9.54 15.90 14.98
N VAL A 75 8.63 16.62 14.34
CA VAL A 75 7.22 16.27 14.23
C VAL A 75 6.80 16.38 12.77
N ILE A 76 5.95 15.47 12.32
CA ILE A 76 5.29 15.54 11.01
C ILE A 76 3.79 15.47 11.22
N ASP A 77 3.10 16.54 10.83
CA ASP A 77 1.65 16.64 10.89
C ASP A 77 0.95 16.07 9.65
N ASN A 78 -0.37 15.88 9.77
CA ASN A 78 -1.27 15.59 8.66
C ASN A 78 -0.88 14.32 7.88
N VAL A 79 -0.41 13.29 8.58
CA VAL A 79 -0.10 12.00 7.97
C VAL A 79 -1.39 11.24 7.70
N ALA A 80 -1.52 10.77 6.46
CA ALA A 80 -2.70 10.06 6.00
C ALA A 80 -2.88 8.71 6.68
N ILE A 81 -4.12 8.28 6.83
CA ILE A 81 -4.45 6.92 7.28
C ILE A 81 -5.11 6.19 6.12
N LEU A 82 -4.65 4.98 5.86
CA LEU A 82 -5.23 4.07 4.88
C LEU A 82 -5.96 2.94 5.62
N GLY A 83 -7.15 2.63 5.12
CA GLY A 83 -7.98 1.53 5.60
C GLY A 83 -8.08 0.38 4.60
N PRO A 84 -8.63 -0.77 5.04
CA PRO A 84 -9.20 -1.01 6.37
C PRO A 84 -8.14 -1.16 7.46
N SER A 85 -8.57 -1.14 8.73
CA SER A 85 -7.70 -1.46 9.85
C SER A 85 -7.06 -2.85 9.69
N ARG A 86 -5.82 -2.99 10.15
CA ARG A 86 -5.01 -4.21 10.03
C ARG A 86 -4.81 -4.88 11.38
N GLY A 87 -4.24 -6.08 11.40
CA GLY A 87 -3.88 -6.74 12.66
C GLY A 87 -2.79 -6.00 13.45
N ARG A 88 -1.93 -5.21 12.78
CA ARG A 88 -0.82 -4.47 13.38
C ARG A 88 -0.67 -3.10 12.72
N SER A 89 -0.33 -2.09 13.51
CA SER A 89 -0.05 -0.75 13.02
C SER A 89 1.29 -0.69 12.29
N GLN A 90 1.33 0.04 11.18
CA GLN A 90 2.50 0.25 10.35
C GLN A 90 2.49 1.65 9.77
N ILE A 91 3.64 2.32 9.81
CA ILE A 91 3.81 3.66 9.25
C ILE A 91 4.87 3.60 8.17
N GLU A 92 4.51 4.10 7.00
CA GLU A 92 5.37 4.17 5.83
C GLU A 92 5.79 5.62 5.59
N ILE A 93 7.09 5.89 5.66
CA ILE A 93 7.67 7.22 5.46
C ILE A 93 8.81 7.23 4.44
N SER A 94 9.22 8.42 4.02
CA SER A 94 10.44 8.58 3.20
C SER A 94 11.71 8.61 4.06
N LYS A 95 12.88 8.40 3.43
CA LYS A 95 14.18 8.61 4.10
C LYS A 95 14.37 10.06 4.59
N THR A 96 13.74 11.03 3.92
CA THR A 96 13.80 12.43 4.33
C THR A 96 12.98 12.63 5.61
N ASP A 97 11.80 12.05 5.68
CA ASP A 97 10.95 12.09 6.87
C ASP A 97 11.64 11.43 8.08
N ALA A 98 12.33 10.31 7.87
CA ALA A 98 13.10 9.64 8.93
C ALA A 98 14.17 10.56 9.54
N ARG A 99 14.85 11.36 8.69
CA ARG A 99 15.81 12.38 9.16
C ARG A 99 15.15 13.51 9.93
N ILE A 100 13.98 13.98 9.49
CA ILE A 100 13.20 15.03 10.18
C ILE A 100 12.77 14.54 11.57
N LEU A 101 12.22 13.34 11.64
CA LEU A 101 11.79 12.71 12.89
C LEU A 101 12.98 12.35 13.78
N GLY A 102 14.16 12.13 13.19
CA GLY A 102 15.37 11.75 13.91
C GLY A 102 15.40 10.29 14.30
N VAL A 103 14.81 9.42 13.48
CA VAL A 103 14.75 7.97 13.70
C VAL A 103 15.52 7.28 12.58
N ASP A 104 16.32 6.27 12.92
CA ASP A 104 16.96 5.41 11.92
C ASP A 104 16.00 4.31 11.50
N VAL A 105 15.46 4.42 10.28
CA VAL A 105 14.34 3.62 9.81
C VAL A 105 14.79 2.71 8.67
N PRO A 106 14.64 1.37 8.79
CA PRO A 106 15.04 0.44 7.75
C PRO A 106 14.10 0.49 6.54
N VAL A 107 14.64 0.15 5.37
CA VAL A 107 13.82 -0.10 4.17
C VAL A 107 13.21 -1.50 4.29
N ARG A 108 11.88 -1.60 4.22
CA ARG A 108 11.14 -2.86 4.38
C ARG A 108 9.95 -2.93 3.43
N GLN A 109 9.51 -4.16 3.19
CA GLN A 109 8.24 -4.44 2.53
C GLN A 109 7.09 -4.25 3.53
N SER A 110 5.91 -3.87 3.03
CA SER A 110 4.69 -3.75 3.84
C SER A 110 4.42 -5.10 4.54
N GLY A 111 4.09 -5.06 5.84
CA GLY A 111 3.91 -6.23 6.69
C GLY A 111 5.16 -6.73 7.41
N HIS A 112 6.37 -6.36 6.96
CA HIS A 112 7.64 -6.83 7.56
C HIS A 112 8.18 -5.87 8.64
N ILE A 113 7.40 -5.71 9.71
CA ILE A 113 7.65 -4.71 10.77
C ILE A 113 8.44 -5.23 11.98
N ALA A 114 8.76 -6.52 12.06
CA ALA A 114 9.51 -7.06 13.19
C ALA A 114 10.90 -6.42 13.32
N GLY A 115 11.24 -5.98 14.54
CA GLY A 115 12.53 -5.35 14.86
C GLY A 115 12.75 -4.01 14.16
N THR A 116 11.66 -3.35 13.75
CA THR A 116 11.70 -1.98 13.24
C THR A 116 11.54 -1.00 14.41
N PRO A 117 12.00 0.25 14.27
CA PRO A 117 11.78 1.24 15.30
C PRO A 117 10.29 1.57 15.45
N GLY A 118 9.97 2.09 16.63
CA GLY A 118 8.69 2.68 16.95
C GLY A 118 8.56 4.15 16.57
N ILE A 119 7.39 4.72 16.84
CA ILE A 119 7.07 6.15 16.69
C ILE A 119 5.90 6.49 17.62
N ILE A 120 5.79 7.74 18.04
CA ILE A 120 4.59 8.23 18.73
C ILE A 120 3.61 8.78 17.69
N LEU A 121 2.37 8.32 17.76
CA LEU A 121 1.22 8.82 17.03
C LEU A 121 0.38 9.71 17.93
N ALA A 122 -0.05 10.85 17.43
CA ALA A 122 -1.00 11.71 18.12
C ALA A 122 -2.14 12.12 17.19
N SER A 123 -3.35 12.13 17.72
CA SER A 123 -4.52 12.75 17.12
C SER A 123 -4.98 13.94 18.00
N GLN A 124 -6.15 14.48 17.74
CA GLN A 124 -6.79 15.45 18.64
C GLN A 124 -7.34 14.82 19.93
N ALA A 125 -7.65 13.52 19.91
CA ALA A 125 -8.34 12.83 21.00
C ALA A 125 -7.45 11.87 21.79
N GLY A 126 -6.31 11.44 21.23
CA GLY A 126 -5.48 10.42 21.84
C GLY A 126 -4.03 10.41 21.36
N ILE A 127 -3.21 9.65 22.09
CA ILE A 127 -1.79 9.45 21.82
C ILE A 127 -1.49 7.96 21.97
N VAL A 128 -0.78 7.40 20.99
CA VAL A 128 -0.34 6.00 20.99
C VAL A 128 1.16 5.95 20.75
N GLY A 129 1.89 5.25 21.60
CA GLY A 129 3.29 4.92 21.39
C GLY A 129 3.42 3.54 20.76
N LEU A 130 3.98 3.47 19.55
CA LEU A 130 4.32 2.19 18.93
C LEU A 130 5.75 1.81 19.30
N GLU A 131 5.95 0.54 19.66
CA GLU A 131 7.28 -0.01 19.92
C GLU A 131 7.99 -0.46 18.63
N GLU A 132 7.22 -0.93 17.65
CA GLU A 132 7.66 -1.26 16.29
C GLU A 132 6.58 -0.89 15.27
N GLY A 133 6.95 -0.79 13.99
CA GLY A 133 6.01 -0.49 12.90
C GLY A 133 6.44 0.61 11.94
N LEU A 134 7.51 1.36 12.23
CA LEU A 134 7.97 2.44 11.37
C LEU A 134 8.95 1.91 10.31
N ILE A 135 8.63 2.12 9.04
CA ILE A 135 9.44 1.66 7.90
C ILE A 135 9.59 2.74 6.82
N VAL A 136 10.68 2.64 6.06
CA VAL A 136 10.76 3.25 4.74
C VAL A 136 10.25 2.22 3.74
N ALA A 137 9.14 2.53 3.05
CA ALA A 137 8.55 1.59 2.11
C ALA A 137 9.50 1.25 0.97
N ASP A 138 9.72 -0.04 0.76
CA ASP A 138 10.47 -0.54 -0.40
C ASP A 138 9.61 -0.42 -1.67
N ARG A 139 10.24 -0.12 -2.80
CA ARG A 139 9.54 0.07 -4.07
C ARG A 139 9.02 -1.28 -4.56
N HIS A 140 7.72 -1.35 -4.82
CA HIS A 140 7.08 -2.53 -5.41
C HIS A 140 6.03 -2.11 -6.44
N ILE A 141 5.69 -3.05 -7.33
CA ILE A 141 4.64 -2.90 -8.33
C ILE A 141 3.55 -3.90 -8.02
N HIS A 142 2.35 -3.36 -7.80
CA HIS A 142 1.13 -4.14 -7.77
C HIS A 142 0.71 -4.48 -9.20
N MET A 143 0.52 -5.77 -9.48
CA MET A 143 0.16 -6.26 -10.80
C MET A 143 -0.92 -7.32 -10.67
N ASP A 144 -1.91 -7.28 -11.55
CA ASP A 144 -2.90 -8.34 -11.67
C ASP A 144 -2.23 -9.66 -12.09
N PRO A 145 -2.70 -10.84 -11.61
CA PRO A 145 -2.15 -12.13 -12.02
C PRO A 145 -2.05 -12.32 -13.54
N ASP A 146 -3.03 -11.85 -14.31
CA ASP A 146 -3.05 -12.00 -15.77
C ASP A 146 -1.98 -11.12 -16.42
N ASP A 147 -1.81 -9.89 -15.92
CA ASP A 147 -0.75 -8.96 -16.35
C ASP A 147 0.66 -9.46 -15.96
N ALA A 148 0.79 -10.13 -14.82
CA ALA A 148 2.05 -10.71 -14.34
C ALA A 148 2.55 -11.83 -15.26
N GLY A 149 1.63 -12.63 -15.80
CA GLY A 149 1.93 -13.65 -16.80
C GLY A 149 2.51 -13.05 -18.08
N CYS A 150 1.92 -11.96 -18.57
CA CYS A 150 2.40 -11.26 -19.77
C CYS A 150 3.76 -10.58 -19.56
N CYS A 151 3.96 -9.92 -18.41
CA CYS A 151 5.19 -9.23 -18.07
C CYS A 151 6.34 -10.16 -17.62
N ARG A 152 6.13 -11.50 -17.62
CA ARG A 152 7.05 -12.50 -17.03
C ARG A 152 7.46 -12.17 -15.59
N CYS A 153 6.58 -11.50 -14.85
CA CYS A 153 6.81 -11.15 -13.47
C CYS A 153 6.45 -12.36 -12.60
N LYS A 154 7.43 -12.93 -11.92
CA LYS A 154 7.18 -13.92 -10.85
C LYS A 154 6.91 -13.17 -9.54
N ALA A 155 6.06 -13.69 -8.67
CA ALA A 155 5.86 -13.14 -7.33
C ALA A 155 7.21 -12.95 -6.61
N ALA A 156 7.45 -11.77 -6.05
CA ALA A 156 8.71 -11.33 -5.44
C ALA A 156 9.94 -11.22 -6.39
N GLY A 157 9.74 -11.38 -7.69
CA GLY A 157 10.75 -11.18 -8.73
C GLY A 157 11.15 -9.71 -8.86
N MET A 158 12.44 -9.47 -9.11
CA MET A 158 12.97 -8.12 -9.36
C MET A 158 12.82 -7.80 -10.85
N GLN A 159 12.02 -6.78 -11.17
CA GLN A 159 11.87 -6.32 -12.54
C GLN A 159 12.58 -4.98 -12.72
N THR A 160 13.29 -4.83 -13.84
CA THR A 160 13.98 -3.58 -14.20
C THR A 160 13.14 -2.84 -15.23
N TYR A 161 12.89 -1.56 -14.97
CA TYR A 161 12.12 -0.69 -15.85
C TYR A 161 12.92 0.57 -16.15
N SER A 162 12.75 1.12 -17.35
CA SER A 162 13.30 2.42 -17.72
C SER A 162 12.20 3.47 -17.64
N CYS A 163 12.39 4.49 -16.81
CA CYS A 163 11.58 5.70 -16.91
C CYS A 163 12.07 6.51 -18.12
N THR A 164 11.17 7.23 -18.80
CA THR A 164 11.48 8.08 -19.97
C THR A 164 12.59 9.11 -19.71
N SER A 165 12.88 9.39 -18.44
CA SER A 165 14.00 10.22 -17.97
C SER A 165 15.38 9.54 -17.98
N ASN A 166 15.53 8.38 -18.63
CA ASN A 166 16.78 7.61 -18.74
C ASN A 166 17.27 6.97 -17.42
N ALA A 167 16.48 7.04 -16.34
CA ALA A 167 16.76 6.36 -15.10
C ALA A 167 16.28 4.90 -15.16
N ARG A 168 17.20 3.93 -15.02
CA ARG A 168 16.85 2.53 -14.77
C ARG A 168 16.40 2.38 -13.32
N GLN A 169 15.16 1.95 -13.12
CA GLN A 169 14.63 1.60 -11.81
C GLN A 169 14.47 0.10 -11.70
N ARG A 170 14.60 -0.42 -10.48
CA ARG A 170 14.28 -1.80 -10.14
C ARG A 170 13.19 -1.79 -9.08
N SER A 171 12.17 -2.60 -9.28
CA SER A 171 11.06 -2.74 -8.34
C SER A 171 10.73 -4.22 -8.20
N ARG A 172 10.26 -4.64 -7.03
CA ARG A 172 9.76 -6.00 -6.83
C ARG A 172 8.32 -6.08 -7.31
N CYS A 173 7.97 -7.15 -8.02
CA CYS A 173 6.58 -7.40 -8.35
C CYS A 173 5.85 -8.08 -7.18
N SER A 174 4.72 -7.52 -6.79
CA SER A 174 3.75 -8.11 -5.85
C SER A 174 2.43 -8.26 -6.58
N THR A 175 1.85 -9.46 -6.53
CA THR A 175 0.51 -9.70 -7.08
C THR A 175 -0.53 -9.07 -6.14
N LEU A 176 -1.57 -8.46 -6.71
CA LEU A 176 -2.71 -7.92 -5.96
C LEU A 176 -3.53 -9.01 -5.27
#